data_AF-A0A810PN21-F1
#
_entry.id   AF-A0A810PN21-F1
#
_cell.length_a   1.000
_cell.length_b   1.000
_cell.length_c   1.000
_cell.angle_alpha   90.00
_cell.angle_beta   90.00
_cell.angle_gamma   90.00
#
_symmetry.space_group_name_H-M   'P 1'
#
loop_
_entity.id
_entity.type
_entity.pdbx_description
1 polymer ?
#
loop_
_entity_poly.entity_id
_entity_poly.type
_entity_poly.pdbx_seq_one_letter_code
_entity_poly.pdbx_strand_id
1 'polypeptide(L)'
;MAKEKKIEFPNPNFQLYERVDDEKHMLKYEGSYNFMGVKAIFSVTDQYPFNLKTPSNRVNCRYRGTASIRDPQRNGKVLRLQGEKAACALNDYYMKHPEEKSNPKTDSDVLKIAETINFNGESAQELAEFIFSKCTKMLEKYQDQLVDCVRLHVQPATISPGEAAYIYTDQFLNKRHAKAAEETRTAIRNTIFKFFKRMENKPMSRFTKREINKFVTTENISDSAKNTLYQFWGYCLERHYCEGDNPFERATPKKFSPEAQARKSKQKSYLAQSEREYIFQRLKVQPNAYACLVALGLFCGLPIETALKLTWDKIHFDKGVGWIELMDTDLDGDRFTCATHNYSFVMMPQAYEILHKYKETLETQEKCDISHKRIAGDPAITKVALNKFVETLMAQMVVLKIGGTAFPSKSGYSVLVETYRMMIELECGIQDDEGTKRFLQHRPMTGLVTDDHYVSYTDAEARDRQYMILKRQAPKKNNSKGKIDLKNGDVRYYPDSNKERLFVCMDVEIQSGEYFAIDAGYTIEGKIMSRDTDDEDNSENEN
;
A
#
# COMPACT_ATOMS: atom_id res chain seq x y z
N MET A 1 -14.02 -52.86 -21.57
CA MET A 1 -13.97 -51.39 -21.43
C MET A 1 -13.30 -51.07 -20.11
N ALA A 2 -12.07 -50.56 -20.14
CA ALA A 2 -11.36 -50.20 -18.91
C ALA A 2 -12.15 -49.11 -18.18
N LYS A 3 -12.47 -49.30 -16.89
CA LYS A 3 -13.13 -48.29 -16.06
C LYS A 3 -12.13 -47.18 -15.80
N GLU A 4 -12.25 -46.08 -16.53
CA GLU A 4 -11.48 -44.86 -16.31
C GLU A 4 -12.26 -43.95 -15.36
N LYS A 5 -11.66 -43.61 -14.21
CA LYS A 5 -12.27 -42.75 -13.19
C LYS A 5 -11.52 -41.43 -13.13
N LYS A 6 -12.20 -40.32 -13.41
CA LYS A 6 -11.63 -38.98 -13.24
C LYS A 6 -11.52 -38.65 -11.76
N ILE A 7 -10.35 -38.20 -11.31
CA ILE A 7 -10.13 -37.66 -9.97
C ILE A 7 -10.42 -36.16 -10.00
N GLU A 8 -11.32 -35.70 -9.14
CA GLU A 8 -11.70 -34.29 -9.08
C GLU A 8 -10.61 -33.45 -8.41
N PHE A 9 -10.24 -32.35 -9.06
CA PHE A 9 -9.25 -31.42 -8.54
C PHE A 9 -9.72 -29.98 -8.77
N PRO A 10 -9.48 -29.04 -7.83
CA PRO A 10 -10.00 -27.67 -7.92
C PRO A 10 -9.52 -26.87 -9.15
N ASN A 11 -8.45 -27.30 -9.81
CA ASN A 11 -7.89 -26.60 -10.97
C ASN A 11 -8.40 -27.23 -12.28
N PRO A 12 -9.18 -26.51 -13.11
CA PRO A 12 -9.78 -27.07 -14.32
C PRO A 12 -8.75 -27.44 -15.40
N ASN A 13 -7.55 -26.87 -15.33
CA ASN A 13 -6.46 -27.16 -16.26
C ASN A 13 -5.62 -28.37 -15.83
N PHE A 14 -5.90 -28.95 -14.67
CA PHE A 14 -5.30 -30.19 -14.18
C PHE A 14 -6.30 -31.32 -14.33
N GLN A 15 -5.88 -32.39 -14.99
CA GLN A 15 -6.69 -33.58 -15.21
C GLN A 15 -5.91 -34.81 -14.78
N LEU A 16 -6.53 -35.64 -13.94
CA LEU A 16 -5.99 -36.90 -13.44
C LEU A 16 -7.04 -37.99 -13.60
N TYR A 17 -6.63 -39.10 -14.18
CA TYR A 17 -7.46 -40.26 -14.44
C TYR A 17 -6.83 -41.48 -13.80
N GLU A 18 -7.65 -42.23 -13.07
CA GLU A 18 -7.34 -43.55 -12.53
C GLU A 18 -7.83 -44.60 -13.52
N ARG A 19 -6.96 -45.57 -13.82
CA ARG A 19 -7.24 -46.69 -14.71
C ARG A 19 -6.63 -47.96 -14.16
N VAL A 20 -7.33 -49.08 -14.32
CA VAL A 20 -6.77 -50.41 -14.01
C VAL A 20 -5.87 -50.84 -15.17
N ASP A 21 -4.63 -51.20 -14.85
CA ASP A 21 -3.73 -51.89 -15.76
C ASP A 21 -4.03 -53.38 -15.68
N ASP A 22 -4.83 -53.87 -16.64
CA ASP A 22 -5.32 -55.26 -16.66
C ASP A 22 -4.18 -56.28 -16.79
N GLU A 23 -3.06 -55.92 -17.43
CA GLU A 23 -1.89 -56.80 -17.62
C GLU A 23 -1.06 -56.94 -16.34
N LYS A 24 -0.96 -55.87 -15.55
CA LYS A 24 -0.13 -55.82 -14.34
C LYS A 24 -0.90 -55.91 -13.03
N HIS A 25 -2.23 -55.93 -13.10
CA HIS A 25 -3.13 -55.89 -11.93
C HIS A 25 -2.82 -54.74 -10.96
N MET A 26 -2.38 -53.59 -11.50
CA MET A 26 -2.03 -52.39 -10.74
C MET A 26 -2.93 -51.22 -11.13
N LEU A 27 -3.05 -50.24 -10.22
CA LEU A 27 -3.71 -48.97 -10.55
C LEU A 27 -2.71 -48.03 -11.20
N LYS A 28 -3.12 -47.43 -12.32
CA LYS A 28 -2.35 -46.43 -13.06
C LYS A 28 -3.09 -45.10 -13.02
N TYR A 29 -2.33 -44.05 -12.76
CA TYR A 29 -2.77 -42.67 -12.68
C TYR A 29 -2.08 -41.88 -13.78
N GLU A 30 -2.85 -41.45 -14.78
CA GLU A 30 -2.35 -40.69 -15.92
C GLU A 30 -3.08 -39.37 -16.05
N GLY A 31 -2.41 -38.37 -16.59
CA GLY A 31 -3.04 -37.08 -16.75
C GLY A 31 -2.14 -36.01 -17.32
N SER A 32 -2.68 -34.80 -17.30
CA SER A 32 -1.94 -33.63 -17.76
C SER A 32 -2.31 -32.38 -17.01
N TYR A 33 -1.36 -31.45 -16.98
CA TYR A 33 -1.54 -30.11 -16.47
C TYR A 33 -1.20 -29.12 -17.58
N ASN A 34 -2.18 -28.32 -17.99
CA ASN A 34 -1.95 -27.21 -18.92
C ASN A 34 -1.76 -25.91 -18.12
N PHE A 35 -0.57 -25.33 -18.23
CA PHE A 35 -0.26 -24.05 -17.62
C PHE A 35 0.11 -23.05 -18.70
N MET A 36 -0.83 -22.17 -19.03
CA MET A 36 -0.60 -21.02 -19.92
C MET A 36 0.04 -21.40 -21.27
N GLY A 37 -0.41 -22.52 -21.87
CA GLY A 37 0.10 -23.03 -23.15
C GLY A 37 1.18 -24.11 -23.02
N VAL A 38 1.74 -24.31 -21.83
CA VAL A 38 2.71 -25.39 -21.55
C VAL A 38 2.00 -26.60 -20.98
N LYS A 39 2.18 -27.78 -21.61
CA LYS A 39 1.57 -29.04 -21.16
C LYS A 39 2.58 -29.93 -20.44
N ALA A 40 2.35 -30.17 -19.15
CA ALA A 40 2.99 -31.24 -18.41
C ALA A 40 2.13 -32.52 -18.50
N ILE A 41 2.76 -33.66 -18.74
CA ILE A 41 2.12 -34.98 -18.80
C ILE A 41 2.80 -35.87 -17.75
N PHE A 42 1.98 -36.59 -17.00
CA PHE A 42 2.46 -37.48 -15.94
C PHE A 42 1.78 -38.84 -16.01
N SER A 43 2.53 -39.85 -15.56
CA SER A 43 2.09 -41.23 -15.44
C SER A 43 2.68 -41.82 -14.17
N VAL A 44 1.82 -42.33 -13.30
CA VAL A 44 2.16 -42.89 -11.99
C VAL A 44 1.47 -44.23 -11.82
N THR A 45 2.13 -45.18 -11.19
CA THR A 45 1.60 -46.52 -10.90
C THR A 45 1.60 -46.75 -9.40
N ASP A 46 0.44 -47.14 -8.85
CA ASP A 46 0.35 -47.68 -7.50
C ASP A 46 1.03 -49.05 -7.49
N GLN A 47 2.08 -49.16 -6.70
CA GLN A 47 2.89 -50.35 -6.57
C GLN A 47 2.23 -51.41 -5.68
N TYR A 48 1.13 -51.08 -4.99
CA TYR A 48 0.32 -52.09 -4.32
C TYR A 48 -0.59 -52.79 -5.35
N PRO A 49 -0.53 -54.13 -5.42
CA PRO A 49 -1.40 -54.89 -6.31
C PRO A 49 -2.86 -54.72 -5.88
N PHE A 50 -3.75 -54.57 -6.86
CA PHE A 50 -5.20 -54.49 -6.63
C PHE A 50 -5.77 -55.83 -6.09
N ASN A 51 -5.02 -56.93 -6.22
CA ASN A 51 -5.39 -58.27 -5.77
C ASN A 51 -4.76 -58.61 -4.41
N LEU A 52 -5.60 -58.81 -3.38
CA LEU A 52 -5.23 -59.17 -2.01
C LEU A 52 -4.44 -60.49 -1.87
N LYS A 53 -4.34 -61.31 -2.93
CA LYS A 53 -3.62 -62.60 -2.91
C LYS A 53 -2.14 -62.49 -3.27
N THR A 54 -1.66 -61.34 -3.70
CA THR A 54 -0.25 -61.15 -4.10
C THR A 54 0.55 -60.63 -2.89
N PRO A 55 1.61 -61.31 -2.43
CA PRO A 55 2.37 -60.87 -1.27
C PRO A 55 2.99 -59.50 -1.51
N SER A 56 2.72 -58.54 -0.62
CA SER A 56 3.33 -57.21 -0.67
C SER A 56 4.81 -57.32 -0.28
N ASN A 57 5.69 -57.46 -1.25
CA ASN A 57 7.11 -57.21 -1.00
C ASN A 57 7.27 -55.76 -0.51
N ARG A 58 8.22 -55.51 0.39
CA ARG A 58 8.50 -54.18 0.98
C ARG A 58 8.67 -53.14 -0.13
N VAL A 59 7.62 -52.40 -0.45
CA VAL A 59 7.68 -51.30 -1.41
C VAL A 59 8.13 -50.05 -0.65
N ASN A 60 9.30 -49.50 -0.99
CA ASN A 60 9.80 -48.26 -0.36
C ASN A 60 8.92 -47.03 -0.70
N CYS A 61 8.25 -47.05 -1.85
CA CYS A 61 7.35 -45.98 -2.30
C CYS A 61 6.08 -46.53 -2.95
N ARG A 62 4.89 -46.21 -2.40
CA ARG A 62 3.57 -46.64 -2.89
C ARG A 62 3.32 -46.20 -4.34
N TYR A 63 3.50 -44.92 -4.65
CA TYR A 63 3.26 -44.39 -5.99
C TYR A 63 4.59 -44.07 -6.67
N ARG A 64 4.81 -44.65 -7.85
CA ARG A 64 6.02 -44.43 -8.65
C ARG A 64 5.68 -44.03 -10.08
N GLY A 65 6.33 -42.98 -10.59
CA GLY A 65 6.02 -42.46 -11.90
C GLY A 65 6.98 -41.39 -12.40
N THR A 66 6.56 -40.69 -13.44
CA THR A 66 7.30 -39.55 -14.01
C THR A 66 6.33 -38.44 -14.41
N ALA A 67 6.75 -37.19 -14.21
CA ALA A 67 6.16 -36.02 -14.83
C ALA A 67 7.13 -35.48 -15.88
N SER A 68 6.63 -35.04 -17.03
CA SER A 68 7.46 -34.52 -18.12
C SER A 68 6.77 -33.34 -18.80
N ILE A 69 7.56 -32.33 -19.19
CA ILE A 69 7.04 -31.23 -20.01
C ILE A 69 7.17 -31.62 -21.47
N ARG A 70 6.08 -31.44 -22.23
CA ARG A 70 6.04 -31.82 -23.64
C ARG A 70 6.04 -30.59 -24.54
N ASP A 71 6.78 -30.68 -25.63
CA ASP A 71 6.84 -29.68 -26.68
C ASP A 71 5.53 -29.70 -27.48
N PRO A 72 4.82 -28.55 -27.61
CA PRO A 72 3.60 -28.45 -28.40
C PRO A 72 3.81 -28.65 -29.92
N GLN A 73 4.97 -28.32 -30.51
CA GLN A 73 5.28 -28.48 -31.95
C GLN A 73 5.78 -29.88 -32.33
N ARG A 74 6.59 -30.53 -31.47
CA ARG A 74 7.33 -31.75 -31.86
C ARG A 74 6.60 -33.05 -31.53
N ASN A 75 5.46 -33.31 -32.16
CA ASN A 75 4.70 -34.57 -32.04
C ASN A 75 4.39 -34.99 -30.59
N GLY A 76 4.37 -34.04 -29.64
CA GLY A 76 4.26 -34.33 -28.21
C GLY A 76 5.44 -35.09 -27.62
N LYS A 77 6.67 -34.85 -28.09
CA LYS A 77 7.91 -35.33 -27.47
C LYS A 77 8.21 -34.55 -26.19
N VAL A 78 8.95 -35.19 -25.27
CA VAL A 78 9.41 -34.54 -24.03
C VAL A 78 10.44 -33.46 -24.40
N LEU A 79 10.24 -32.26 -23.84
CA LEU A 79 11.12 -31.11 -24.05
C LEU A 79 12.49 -31.40 -23.42
N ARG A 80 13.55 -30.87 -24.03
CA ARG A 80 14.92 -31.11 -23.58
C ARG A 80 15.63 -29.82 -23.23
N LEU A 81 16.50 -29.89 -22.22
CA LEU A 81 17.43 -28.83 -21.89
C LEU A 81 18.33 -28.53 -23.09
N GLN A 82 18.65 -27.25 -23.28
CA GLN A 82 19.55 -26.77 -24.33
C GLN A 82 20.56 -25.78 -23.75
N GLY A 83 21.66 -25.56 -24.49
CA GLY A 83 22.70 -24.58 -24.15
C GLY A 83 23.40 -24.89 -22.83
N GLU A 84 23.68 -23.85 -22.05
CA GLU A 84 24.42 -23.93 -20.78
C GLU A 84 23.74 -24.85 -19.75
N LYS A 85 22.41 -24.80 -19.64
CA LYS A 85 21.66 -25.68 -18.71
C LYS A 85 21.79 -27.16 -19.09
N ALA A 86 21.95 -27.48 -20.37
CA ALA A 86 22.21 -28.85 -20.83
C ALA A 86 23.62 -29.31 -20.43
N ALA A 87 24.62 -28.45 -20.62
CA ALA A 87 26.00 -28.73 -20.23
C ALA A 87 26.13 -28.95 -18.71
N CYS A 88 25.50 -28.09 -17.91
CA CYS A 88 25.48 -28.24 -16.45
C CYS A 88 24.79 -29.54 -16.01
N ALA A 89 23.64 -29.87 -16.58
CA ALA A 89 22.90 -31.09 -16.21
C ALA A 89 23.69 -32.37 -16.52
N LEU A 90 24.38 -32.43 -17.67
CA LEU A 90 25.24 -33.55 -18.03
C LEU A 90 26.47 -33.62 -17.12
N ASN A 91 27.11 -32.48 -16.83
CA ASN A 91 28.25 -32.43 -15.92
C ASN A 91 27.87 -32.90 -14.50
N ASP A 92 26.75 -32.42 -13.97
CA ASP A 92 26.22 -32.83 -12.66
C ASP A 92 25.93 -34.33 -12.59
N TYR A 93 25.44 -34.91 -13.70
CA TYR A 93 25.18 -36.34 -13.79
C TYR A 93 26.47 -37.15 -13.76
N TYR A 94 27.44 -36.85 -14.63
CA TYR A 94 28.70 -37.59 -14.70
C TYR A 94 29.59 -37.40 -13.47
N MET A 95 29.48 -36.26 -12.76
CA MET A 95 30.12 -36.08 -11.45
C MET A 95 29.55 -37.01 -10.38
N LYS A 96 28.25 -37.34 -10.45
CA LYS A 96 27.59 -38.28 -9.52
C LYS A 96 27.72 -39.75 -9.95
N HIS A 97 28.05 -39.98 -11.20
CA HIS A 97 28.22 -41.31 -11.80
C HIS A 97 29.59 -41.40 -12.51
N PRO A 98 30.72 -41.30 -11.79
CA PRO A 98 32.06 -41.21 -12.39
C PRO A 98 32.47 -42.47 -13.17
N GLU A 99 31.83 -43.61 -12.90
CA GLU A 99 32.07 -44.89 -13.58
C GLU A 99 31.28 -45.04 -14.89
N GLU A 100 30.27 -44.18 -15.13
CA GLU A 100 29.48 -44.22 -16.35
C GLU A 100 30.14 -43.38 -17.45
N LYS A 101 30.40 -44.01 -18.61
CA LYS A 101 30.88 -43.30 -19.79
C LYS A 101 29.72 -42.60 -20.51
N SER A 102 30.00 -41.42 -21.04
CA SER A 102 29.04 -40.70 -21.90
C SER A 102 28.55 -41.61 -23.02
N ASN A 103 27.24 -41.75 -23.08
CA ASN A 103 26.57 -42.47 -24.14
C ASN A 103 25.31 -41.71 -24.59
N PRO A 104 24.95 -41.79 -25.88
CA PRO A 104 23.86 -40.96 -26.44
C PRO A 104 22.49 -41.20 -25.80
N LYS A 105 22.27 -42.37 -25.20
CA LYS A 105 20.99 -42.76 -24.61
C LYS A 105 20.81 -42.14 -23.23
N THR A 106 21.83 -42.27 -22.37
CA THR A 106 21.89 -41.65 -21.05
C THR A 106 21.88 -40.12 -21.17
N ASP A 107 22.69 -39.55 -22.07
CA ASP A 107 22.69 -38.10 -22.32
C ASP A 107 21.31 -37.61 -22.75
N SER A 108 20.66 -38.34 -23.67
CA SER A 108 19.32 -38.02 -24.12
C SER A 108 18.26 -38.13 -23.02
N ASP A 109 18.47 -38.92 -21.98
CA ASP A 109 17.55 -39.09 -20.86
C ASP A 109 17.77 -38.02 -19.79
N VAL A 110 19.02 -37.69 -19.47
CA VAL A 110 19.40 -36.61 -18.53
C VAL A 110 18.88 -35.26 -19.01
N LEU A 111 18.91 -35.02 -20.32
CA LEU A 111 18.48 -33.76 -20.90
C LEU A 111 16.95 -33.59 -20.94
N LYS A 112 16.13 -34.61 -20.62
CA LYS A 112 14.67 -34.47 -20.61
C LYS A 112 14.23 -33.56 -19.47
N ILE A 113 13.32 -32.64 -19.75
CA ILE A 113 12.60 -31.90 -18.71
C ILE A 113 11.54 -32.82 -18.11
N ALA A 114 12.00 -33.69 -17.22
CA ALA A 114 11.20 -34.66 -16.51
C ALA A 114 11.65 -34.77 -15.06
N GLU A 115 10.71 -35.11 -14.17
CA GLU A 115 10.99 -35.43 -12.78
C GLU A 115 10.37 -36.76 -12.40
N THR A 116 11.09 -37.53 -11.59
CA THR A 116 10.57 -38.77 -11.00
C THR A 116 9.52 -38.43 -9.94
N ILE A 117 8.38 -39.11 -9.97
CA ILE A 117 7.35 -39.06 -8.94
C ILE A 117 7.55 -40.28 -8.04
N ASN A 118 7.89 -40.04 -6.78
CA ASN A 118 7.91 -41.04 -5.72
C ASN A 118 7.10 -40.46 -4.56
N PHE A 119 5.98 -41.10 -4.22
CA PHE A 119 5.05 -40.56 -3.22
C PHE A 119 4.44 -41.66 -2.36
N ASN A 120 4.32 -41.38 -1.05
CA ASN A 120 3.79 -42.28 -0.02
C ASN A 120 2.53 -41.70 0.65
N GLY A 121 1.55 -41.30 -0.17
CA GLY A 121 0.25 -40.87 0.36
C GLY A 121 -0.73 -42.03 0.48
N GLU A 122 -1.80 -41.77 1.23
CA GLU A 122 -2.84 -42.77 1.49
C GLU A 122 -3.99 -42.67 0.47
N SER A 123 -4.14 -41.50 -0.18
CA SER A 123 -5.26 -41.21 -1.07
C SER A 123 -4.84 -40.75 -2.48
N ALA A 124 -5.73 -40.95 -3.47
CA ALA A 124 -5.57 -40.40 -4.82
C ALA A 124 -5.64 -38.86 -4.86
N GLN A 125 -6.29 -38.25 -3.86
CA GLN A 125 -6.38 -36.79 -3.72
C GLN A 125 -5.04 -36.19 -3.32
N GLU A 126 -4.38 -36.77 -2.31
CA GLU A 126 -3.01 -36.39 -1.92
C GLU A 126 -2.02 -36.59 -3.07
N LEU A 127 -2.19 -37.66 -3.86
CA LEU A 127 -1.39 -37.88 -5.07
C LEU A 127 -1.62 -36.75 -6.10
N ALA A 128 -2.87 -36.34 -6.32
CA ALA A 128 -3.20 -35.23 -7.22
C ALA A 128 -2.54 -33.92 -6.77
N GLU A 129 -2.61 -33.59 -5.48
CA GLU A 129 -1.95 -32.41 -4.89
C GLU A 129 -0.43 -32.47 -5.04
N PHE A 130 0.18 -33.63 -4.78
CA PHE A 130 1.61 -33.84 -4.93
C PHE A 130 2.07 -33.65 -6.39
N ILE A 131 1.37 -34.28 -7.34
CA ILE A 131 1.67 -34.16 -8.77
C ILE A 131 1.50 -32.71 -9.22
N PHE A 132 0.42 -32.05 -8.81
CA PHE A 132 0.15 -30.64 -9.14
C PHE A 132 1.25 -29.71 -8.63
N SER A 133 1.67 -29.87 -7.37
CA SER A 133 2.77 -29.13 -6.77
C SER A 133 4.08 -29.37 -7.51
N LYS A 134 4.38 -30.62 -7.85
CA LYS A 134 5.60 -31.00 -8.56
C LYS A 134 5.66 -30.42 -9.97
N CYS A 135 4.55 -30.50 -10.73
CA CYS A 135 4.46 -29.86 -12.03
C CYS A 135 4.62 -28.33 -11.95
N THR A 136 4.06 -27.70 -10.91
CA THR A 136 4.19 -26.25 -10.69
C THR A 136 5.64 -25.85 -10.44
N LYS A 137 6.35 -26.58 -9.57
CA LYS A 137 7.78 -26.36 -9.32
C LYS A 137 8.64 -26.57 -10.57
N MET A 138 8.33 -27.57 -11.39
CA MET A 138 9.00 -27.78 -12.68
C MET A 138 8.80 -26.58 -13.62
N LEU A 139 7.57 -26.06 -13.72
CA LEU A 139 7.26 -24.90 -14.58
C LEU A 139 7.99 -23.64 -14.12
N GLU A 140 8.15 -23.44 -12.81
CA GLU A 140 8.93 -22.33 -12.24
C GLU A 140 10.43 -22.51 -12.51
N LYS A 141 10.98 -23.71 -12.26
CA LYS A 141 12.40 -24.01 -12.44
C LYS A 141 12.87 -23.80 -13.88
N TYR A 142 12.04 -24.15 -14.85
CA TYR A 142 12.39 -24.09 -16.27
C TYR A 142 11.73 -22.91 -17.01
N GLN A 143 11.24 -21.88 -16.29
CA GLN A 143 10.42 -20.81 -16.85
C GLN A 143 11.02 -20.19 -18.11
N ASP A 144 12.28 -19.73 -18.10
CA ASP A 144 12.89 -19.03 -19.24
C ASP A 144 12.90 -19.88 -20.51
N GLN A 145 13.27 -21.16 -20.38
CA GLN A 145 13.34 -22.08 -21.51
C GLN A 145 11.95 -22.36 -22.08
N LEU A 146 10.95 -22.45 -21.20
CA LEU A 146 9.58 -22.67 -21.59
C LEU A 146 9.00 -21.44 -22.28
N VAL A 147 9.34 -20.23 -21.82
CA VAL A 147 8.93 -18.98 -22.47
C VAL A 147 9.45 -18.91 -23.90
N ASP A 148 10.73 -19.19 -24.14
CA ASP A 148 11.30 -19.21 -25.48
C ASP A 148 10.64 -20.27 -26.36
N CYS A 149 10.37 -21.46 -25.80
CA CYS A 149 9.64 -22.49 -26.51
C CYS A 149 8.25 -22.02 -26.91
N VAL A 150 7.41 -21.55 -25.97
CA VAL A 150 6.05 -21.07 -26.28
C VAL A 150 6.09 -19.91 -27.29
N ARG A 151 7.06 -19.01 -27.17
CA ARG A 151 7.22 -17.86 -28.07
C ARG A 151 7.44 -18.26 -29.53
N LEU A 152 8.12 -19.37 -29.80
CA LEU A 152 8.31 -19.90 -31.16
C LEU A 152 7.02 -20.45 -31.80
N HIS A 153 5.96 -20.64 -31.03
CA HIS A 153 4.73 -21.30 -31.46
C HIS A 153 3.55 -20.34 -31.62
N VAL A 154 3.59 -19.22 -30.92
CA VAL A 154 2.49 -18.27 -30.91
C VAL A 154 2.63 -17.28 -32.07
N GLN A 155 1.55 -17.11 -32.82
CA GLN A 155 1.42 -16.03 -33.78
C GLN A 155 0.43 -15.00 -33.23
N PRO A 156 0.54 -13.72 -33.63
CA PRO A 156 -0.39 -12.68 -33.17
C PRO A 156 -1.88 -13.04 -33.37
N ALA A 157 -2.20 -13.77 -34.44
CA ALA A 157 -3.56 -14.23 -34.74
C ALA A 157 -4.05 -15.40 -33.86
N THR A 158 -3.16 -16.16 -33.24
CA THR A 158 -3.49 -17.42 -32.53
C THR A 158 -3.22 -17.39 -31.03
N ILE A 159 -2.45 -16.41 -30.54
CA ILE A 159 -2.05 -16.33 -29.14
C ILE A 159 -3.24 -16.21 -28.20
N SER A 160 -3.28 -17.07 -27.18
CA SER A 160 -4.26 -17.01 -26.09
C SER A 160 -3.84 -16.01 -25.00
N PRO A 161 -4.78 -15.51 -24.18
CA PRO A 161 -4.45 -14.61 -23.07
C PRO A 161 -3.47 -15.22 -22.06
N GLY A 162 -3.58 -16.54 -21.80
CA GLY A 162 -2.67 -17.26 -20.91
C GLY A 162 -1.24 -17.29 -21.45
N GLU A 163 -1.06 -17.63 -22.72
CA GLU A 163 0.25 -17.63 -23.38
C GLU A 163 0.87 -16.22 -23.43
N ALA A 164 0.06 -15.21 -23.76
CA ALA A 164 0.51 -13.82 -23.75
C ALA A 164 1.00 -13.39 -22.37
N ALA A 165 0.24 -13.72 -21.31
CA ALA A 165 0.65 -13.47 -19.93
C ALA A 165 1.98 -14.15 -19.61
N TYR A 166 2.13 -15.43 -19.96
CA TYR A 166 3.36 -16.17 -19.66
C TYR A 166 4.60 -15.60 -20.35
N ILE A 167 4.47 -15.18 -21.61
CA ILE A 167 5.60 -14.71 -22.42
C ILE A 167 5.94 -13.24 -22.15
N TYR A 168 4.93 -12.36 -22.03
CA TYR A 168 5.12 -10.91 -22.14
C TYR A 168 4.98 -10.13 -20.84
N THR A 169 4.59 -10.76 -19.72
CA THR A 169 4.41 -10.04 -18.44
C THR A 169 5.68 -9.36 -17.96
N ASP A 170 6.83 -10.04 -18.03
CA ASP A 170 8.09 -9.45 -17.57
C ASP A 170 8.55 -8.31 -18.47
N GLN A 171 8.31 -8.41 -19.77
CA GLN A 171 8.57 -7.31 -20.70
C GLN A 171 7.64 -6.11 -20.45
N PHE A 172 6.37 -6.37 -20.13
CA PHE A 172 5.39 -5.34 -19.76
C PHE A 172 5.84 -4.60 -18.49
N LEU A 173 6.21 -5.34 -17.44
CA LEU A 173 6.68 -4.78 -16.17
C LEU A 173 7.96 -3.96 -16.36
N ASN A 174 8.95 -4.50 -17.07
CA ASN A 174 10.21 -3.82 -17.32
C ASN A 174 10.06 -2.54 -18.17
N LYS A 175 9.03 -2.45 -19.03
CA LYS A 175 8.83 -1.26 -19.87
C LYS A 175 7.87 -0.23 -19.28
N ARG A 176 6.74 -0.68 -18.73
CA ARG A 176 5.67 0.22 -18.23
C ARG A 176 5.81 0.52 -16.74
N HIS A 177 6.52 -0.33 -15.99
CA HIS A 177 6.63 -0.25 -14.53
C HIS A 177 8.09 -0.37 -14.05
N ALA A 178 9.06 0.05 -14.88
CA ALA A 178 10.50 -0.05 -14.56
C ALA A 178 10.89 0.61 -13.22
N LYS A 179 10.22 1.72 -12.89
CA LYS A 179 10.47 2.52 -11.67
C LYS A 179 9.54 2.13 -10.50
N ALA A 180 8.67 1.14 -10.65
CA ALA A 180 7.78 0.72 -9.58
C ALA A 180 8.54 -0.18 -8.59
N ALA A 181 8.19 -0.09 -7.30
CA ALA A 181 8.73 -0.96 -6.26
C ALA A 181 8.47 -2.45 -6.58
N GLU A 182 9.38 -3.32 -6.15
CA GLU A 182 9.31 -4.76 -6.46
C GLU A 182 8.02 -5.42 -5.96
N GLU A 183 7.52 -5.02 -4.79
CA GLU A 183 6.21 -5.47 -4.28
C GLU A 183 5.06 -5.10 -5.23
N THR A 184 5.11 -3.91 -5.82
CA THR A 184 4.09 -3.44 -6.77
C THR A 184 4.17 -4.23 -8.08
N ARG A 185 5.39 -4.45 -8.59
CA ARG A 185 5.62 -5.27 -9.78
C ARG A 185 5.12 -6.71 -9.57
N THR A 186 5.41 -7.28 -8.41
CA THR A 186 4.95 -8.61 -7.99
C THR A 186 3.43 -8.67 -7.91
N ALA A 187 2.78 -7.65 -7.32
CA ALA A 187 1.32 -7.58 -7.26
C ALA A 187 0.67 -7.48 -8.65
N ILE A 188 1.26 -6.70 -9.56
CA ILE A 188 0.81 -6.60 -10.96
C ILE A 188 0.99 -7.94 -11.68
N ARG A 189 2.16 -8.58 -11.57
CA ARG A 189 2.44 -9.90 -12.14
C ARG A 189 1.41 -10.93 -11.69
N ASN A 190 1.20 -11.02 -10.38
CA ASN A 190 0.26 -11.96 -9.77
C ASN A 190 -1.18 -11.70 -10.23
N THR A 191 -1.57 -10.44 -10.41
CA THR A 191 -2.88 -10.06 -10.93
C THR A 191 -3.06 -10.56 -12.37
N ILE A 192 -2.09 -10.29 -13.25
CA ILE A 192 -2.09 -10.72 -14.66
C ILE A 192 -2.18 -12.25 -14.72
N PHE A 193 -1.30 -12.95 -14.02
CA PHE A 193 -1.25 -14.42 -14.02
C PHE A 193 -2.53 -15.06 -13.48
N LYS A 194 -3.05 -14.54 -12.37
CA LYS A 194 -4.26 -15.07 -11.72
C LYS A 194 -5.45 -15.07 -12.69
N PHE A 195 -5.69 -13.96 -13.38
CA PHE A 195 -6.88 -13.82 -14.22
C PHE A 195 -6.69 -14.42 -15.61
N PHE A 196 -5.56 -14.18 -16.28
CA PHE A 196 -5.35 -14.74 -17.62
C PHE A 196 -5.26 -16.26 -17.65
N LYS A 197 -4.80 -16.91 -16.56
CA LYS A 197 -4.83 -18.37 -16.41
C LYS A 197 -6.25 -18.97 -16.41
N ARG A 198 -7.24 -18.19 -15.97
CA ARG A 198 -8.65 -18.61 -15.84
C ARG A 198 -9.49 -18.29 -17.07
N MET A 199 -8.95 -17.51 -18.01
CA MET A 199 -9.65 -17.20 -19.25
C MET A 199 -9.68 -18.42 -20.17
N GLU A 200 -10.70 -18.47 -21.02
CA GLU A 200 -10.84 -19.51 -22.03
C GLU A 200 -9.62 -19.57 -22.94
N ASN A 201 -9.16 -20.78 -23.26
CA ASN A 201 -8.01 -20.97 -24.14
C ASN A 201 -8.40 -20.79 -25.62
N LYS A 202 -8.66 -19.54 -26.02
CA LYS A 202 -8.92 -19.13 -27.39
C LYS A 202 -8.08 -17.90 -27.75
N PRO A 203 -7.87 -17.61 -29.05
CA PRO A 203 -7.09 -16.45 -29.47
C PRO A 203 -7.61 -15.14 -28.88
N MET A 204 -6.70 -14.25 -28.47
CA MET A 204 -7.01 -12.92 -27.92
C MET A 204 -7.94 -12.13 -28.87
N SER A 205 -7.69 -12.19 -30.17
CA SER A 205 -8.50 -11.53 -31.22
C SER A 205 -9.97 -11.96 -31.27
N ARG A 206 -10.31 -13.12 -30.70
CA ARG A 206 -11.68 -13.67 -30.69
C ARG A 206 -12.49 -13.30 -29.46
N PHE A 207 -11.90 -12.63 -28.47
CA PHE A 207 -12.63 -12.19 -27.29
C PHE A 207 -13.49 -10.96 -27.60
N THR A 208 -14.78 -11.08 -27.37
CA THR A 208 -15.71 -9.93 -27.46
C THR A 208 -15.79 -9.18 -26.13
N LYS A 209 -16.15 -7.88 -26.19
CA LYS A 209 -16.41 -7.08 -24.99
C LYS A 209 -17.46 -7.72 -24.06
N ARG A 210 -18.48 -8.37 -24.64
CA ARG A 210 -19.54 -9.05 -23.89
C ARG A 210 -19.00 -10.23 -23.07
N GLU A 211 -18.13 -11.04 -23.66
CA GLU A 211 -17.51 -12.17 -22.97
C GLU A 211 -16.58 -11.73 -21.84
N ILE A 212 -15.79 -10.68 -22.08
CA ILE A 212 -14.93 -10.10 -21.04
C ILE A 212 -15.75 -9.50 -19.90
N ASN A 213 -16.82 -8.75 -20.20
CA ASN A 213 -17.68 -8.19 -19.16
C ASN A 213 -18.38 -9.29 -18.34
N LYS A 214 -18.77 -10.41 -18.97
CA LYS A 214 -19.26 -11.59 -18.25
C LYS A 214 -18.17 -12.17 -17.35
N PHE A 215 -16.96 -12.38 -17.86
CA PHE A 215 -15.82 -12.89 -17.09
C PHE A 215 -15.46 -11.98 -15.89
N VAL A 216 -15.37 -10.67 -16.10
CA VAL A 216 -15.13 -9.66 -15.06
C VAL A 216 -16.16 -9.75 -13.94
N THR A 217 -17.43 -9.94 -14.30
CA THR A 217 -18.53 -10.07 -13.34
C THR A 217 -18.48 -11.40 -12.59
N THR A 218 -18.25 -12.52 -13.30
CA THR A 218 -18.18 -13.87 -12.71
C THR A 218 -17.00 -14.03 -11.77
N GLU A 219 -15.83 -13.49 -12.10
CA GLU A 219 -14.61 -13.57 -11.28
C GLU A 219 -14.52 -12.45 -10.22
N ASN A 220 -15.53 -11.58 -10.13
CA ASN A 220 -15.58 -10.42 -9.23
C ASN A 220 -14.29 -9.57 -9.28
N ILE A 221 -13.87 -9.21 -10.51
CA ILE A 221 -12.61 -8.50 -10.75
C ILE A 221 -12.76 -7.03 -10.31
N SER A 222 -11.87 -6.57 -9.43
CA SER A 222 -11.88 -5.16 -8.97
C SER A 222 -11.52 -4.17 -10.09
N ASP A 223 -11.94 -2.91 -9.97
CA ASP A 223 -11.62 -1.86 -10.95
C ASP A 223 -10.11 -1.70 -11.18
N SER A 224 -9.31 -1.82 -10.11
CA SER A 224 -7.85 -1.80 -10.16
C SER A 224 -7.27 -2.97 -10.98
N ALA A 225 -7.77 -4.18 -10.72
CA ALA A 225 -7.35 -5.36 -11.46
C ALA A 225 -7.80 -5.28 -12.93
N LYS A 226 -9.04 -4.84 -13.20
CA LYS A 226 -9.55 -4.61 -14.56
C LYS A 226 -8.66 -3.61 -15.32
N ASN A 227 -8.24 -2.52 -14.68
CA ASN A 227 -7.33 -1.56 -15.29
C ASN A 227 -5.94 -2.15 -15.59
N THR A 228 -5.43 -3.00 -14.70
CA THR A 228 -4.16 -3.72 -14.93
C THR A 228 -4.25 -4.65 -16.13
N LEU A 229 -5.33 -5.44 -16.22
CA LEU A 229 -5.58 -6.34 -17.35
C LEU A 229 -5.77 -5.56 -18.67
N TYR A 230 -6.49 -4.44 -18.61
CA TYR A 230 -6.64 -3.51 -19.74
C TYR A 230 -5.29 -3.01 -20.24
N GLN A 231 -4.41 -2.54 -19.34
CA GLN A 231 -3.09 -2.03 -19.70
C GLN A 231 -2.19 -3.12 -20.29
N PHE A 232 -2.21 -4.32 -19.71
CA PHE A 232 -1.45 -5.45 -20.23
C PHE A 232 -1.91 -5.88 -21.63
N TRP A 233 -3.22 -5.99 -21.85
CA TRP A 233 -3.78 -6.31 -23.17
C TRP A 233 -3.43 -5.23 -24.20
N GLY A 234 -3.54 -3.96 -23.81
CA GLY A 234 -3.14 -2.82 -24.64
C GLY A 234 -1.67 -2.87 -25.01
N TYR A 235 -0.79 -3.22 -24.06
CA TYR A 235 0.63 -3.44 -24.33
C TYR A 235 0.87 -4.54 -25.36
N CYS A 236 0.13 -5.66 -25.30
CA CYS A 236 0.25 -6.73 -26.28
C CYS A 236 -0.16 -6.27 -27.69
N LEU A 237 -1.23 -5.46 -27.81
CA LEU A 237 -1.66 -4.88 -29.08
C LEU A 237 -0.65 -3.86 -29.64
N GLU A 238 -0.17 -2.93 -28.81
CA GLU A 238 0.82 -1.91 -29.19
C GLU A 238 2.14 -2.51 -29.70
N ARG A 239 2.49 -3.70 -29.23
CA ARG A 239 3.70 -4.43 -29.64
C ARG A 239 3.46 -5.41 -30.78
N HIS A 240 2.24 -5.49 -31.31
CA HIS A 240 1.83 -6.45 -32.32
C HIS A 240 2.04 -7.91 -31.88
N TYR A 241 1.93 -8.18 -30.57
CA TYR A 241 2.00 -9.54 -30.03
C TYR A 241 0.67 -10.27 -30.16
N CYS A 242 -0.45 -9.54 -30.29
CA CYS A 242 -1.76 -10.07 -30.60
C CYS A 242 -2.51 -9.14 -31.56
N GLU A 243 -3.56 -9.67 -32.18
CA GLU A 243 -4.45 -8.94 -33.10
C GLU A 243 -5.80 -8.60 -32.46
N GLY A 244 -6.55 -7.70 -33.12
CA GLY A 244 -7.90 -7.30 -32.73
C GLY A 244 -7.92 -6.05 -31.85
N ASP A 245 -9.04 -5.85 -31.17
CA ASP A 245 -9.25 -4.72 -30.26
C ASP A 245 -9.00 -5.12 -28.81
N ASN A 246 -8.83 -4.14 -27.93
CA ASN A 246 -8.83 -4.39 -26.50
C ASN A 246 -10.28 -4.60 -26.02
N PRO A 247 -10.67 -5.82 -25.59
CA PRO A 247 -12.02 -6.10 -25.17
C PRO A 247 -12.31 -5.65 -23.73
N PHE A 248 -11.27 -5.27 -22.97
CA PHE A 248 -11.44 -4.60 -21.69
C PHE A 248 -11.83 -3.14 -21.93
N GLU A 249 -12.88 -2.69 -21.24
CA GLU A 249 -13.20 -1.26 -21.21
C GLU A 249 -12.23 -0.54 -20.28
N ARG A 250 -11.74 0.63 -20.70
CA ARG A 250 -11.08 1.56 -19.77
C ARG A 250 -12.01 1.76 -18.59
N ALA A 251 -11.45 1.72 -17.38
CA ALA A 251 -12.17 2.25 -16.22
C ALA A 251 -12.51 3.71 -16.53
N THR A 252 -13.75 3.98 -16.93
CA THR A 252 -14.24 5.35 -17.00
C THR A 252 -14.18 5.90 -15.58
N PRO A 253 -13.54 7.06 -15.34
CA PRO A 253 -13.61 7.71 -14.03
C PRO A 253 -15.10 7.78 -13.67
N LYS A 254 -15.49 7.20 -12.53
CA LYS A 254 -16.89 7.12 -12.11
C LYS A 254 -17.51 8.51 -12.27
N LYS A 255 -18.42 8.68 -13.25
CA LYS A 255 -19.37 9.79 -13.22
C LYS A 255 -20.20 9.54 -11.98
N PHE A 256 -19.92 10.29 -10.92
CA PHE A 256 -20.69 10.22 -9.69
C PHE A 256 -22.15 10.48 -10.06
N SER A 257 -23.08 9.66 -9.58
CA SER A 257 -24.51 10.00 -9.66
C SER A 257 -24.72 11.36 -8.97
N PRO A 258 -25.78 12.13 -9.31
CA PRO A 258 -26.08 13.38 -8.62
C PRO A 258 -26.11 13.21 -7.08
N GLU A 259 -26.59 12.06 -6.61
CA GLU A 259 -26.58 11.68 -5.19
C GLU A 259 -25.18 11.36 -4.65
N ALA A 260 -24.34 10.65 -5.42
CA ALA A 260 -22.96 10.39 -5.02
C ALA A 260 -22.10 11.68 -5.07
N GLN A 261 -22.43 12.60 -5.96
CA GLN A 261 -21.83 13.93 -6.05
C GLN A 261 -22.29 14.83 -4.91
N ALA A 262 -23.57 14.77 -4.52
CA ALA A 262 -24.12 15.41 -3.34
C ALA A 262 -23.57 14.80 -2.03
N ARG A 263 -23.25 13.50 -2.01
CA ARG A 263 -22.55 12.85 -0.88
C ARG A 263 -21.08 13.27 -0.83
N LYS A 264 -20.41 13.41 -1.98
CA LYS A 264 -19.03 13.89 -2.09
C LYS A 264 -18.91 15.37 -1.71
N SER A 265 -19.89 16.20 -2.06
CA SER A 265 -19.94 17.61 -1.61
C SER A 265 -20.24 17.76 -0.12
N LYS A 266 -20.77 16.71 0.53
CA LYS A 266 -20.94 16.61 1.98
C LYS A 266 -19.76 15.95 2.70
N GLN A 267 -18.72 15.51 1.98
CA GLN A 267 -17.48 15.03 2.59
C GLN A 267 -16.54 16.20 2.84
N LYS A 268 -16.05 16.33 4.07
CA LYS A 268 -14.96 17.26 4.34
C LYS A 268 -13.64 16.61 3.96
N SER A 269 -12.72 17.40 3.43
CA SER A 269 -11.40 16.91 3.00
C SER A 269 -10.50 16.57 4.19
N TYR A 270 -10.67 17.25 5.33
CA TYR A 270 -9.85 17.10 6.55
C TYR A 270 -10.60 17.56 7.81
N LEU A 271 -10.01 17.36 8.99
CA LEU A 271 -10.62 17.74 10.28
C LEU A 271 -10.62 19.26 10.51
N ALA A 272 -11.75 19.80 10.96
CA ALA A 272 -11.87 21.21 11.34
C ALA A 272 -11.01 21.54 12.56
N GLN A 273 -10.75 22.83 12.80
CA GLN A 273 -9.95 23.29 13.94
C GLN A 273 -10.53 22.83 15.29
N SER A 274 -11.85 22.89 15.47
CA SER A 274 -12.51 22.46 16.70
C SER A 274 -12.36 20.95 16.97
N GLU A 275 -12.34 20.13 15.92
CA GLU A 275 -12.13 18.68 16.03
C GLU A 275 -10.68 18.36 16.40
N ARG A 276 -9.72 19.05 15.77
CA ARG A 276 -8.30 18.94 16.11
C ARG A 276 -8.03 19.33 17.56
N GLU A 277 -8.63 20.43 18.01
CA GLU A 277 -8.52 20.90 19.40
C GLU A 277 -9.10 19.89 20.38
N TYR A 278 -10.28 19.33 20.09
CA TYR A 278 -10.87 18.29 20.93
C TYR A 278 -9.96 17.06 21.05
N ILE A 279 -9.42 16.57 19.93
CA ILE A 279 -8.49 15.44 19.94
C ILE A 279 -7.28 15.81 20.80
N PHE A 280 -6.65 16.96 20.55
CA PHE A 280 -5.49 17.42 21.33
C PHE A 280 -5.75 17.43 22.83
N GLN A 281 -6.83 18.10 23.27
CA GLN A 281 -7.17 18.19 24.69
C GLN A 281 -7.40 16.82 25.30
N ARG A 282 -8.12 15.94 24.59
CA ARG A 282 -8.38 14.57 25.06
C ARG A 282 -7.10 13.75 25.23
N LEU A 283 -6.18 13.85 24.26
CA LEU A 283 -4.92 13.10 24.29
C LEU A 283 -3.96 13.62 25.36
N LYS A 284 -3.98 14.93 25.66
CA LYS A 284 -3.11 15.58 26.65
C LYS A 284 -3.44 15.21 28.09
N VAL A 285 -4.72 14.94 28.42
CA VAL A 285 -5.16 14.64 29.80
C VAL A 285 -4.45 13.41 30.34
N GLN A 286 -4.51 12.29 29.63
CA GLN A 286 -3.90 11.03 30.01
C GLN A 286 -3.17 10.41 28.81
N PRO A 287 -1.94 10.86 28.52
CA PRO A 287 -1.23 10.38 27.35
C PRO A 287 -0.79 8.93 27.56
N ASN A 288 -0.98 8.13 26.53
CA ASN A 288 -0.59 6.72 26.44
C ASN A 288 -0.03 6.43 25.05
N ALA A 289 0.35 5.17 24.78
CA ALA A 289 0.88 4.78 23.47
C ALA A 289 -0.08 5.11 22.31
N TYR A 290 -1.40 4.91 22.47
CA TYR A 290 -2.38 5.32 21.45
C TYR A 290 -2.39 6.83 21.23
N ALA A 291 -2.33 7.62 22.30
CA ALA A 291 -2.28 9.08 22.22
C ALA A 291 -1.04 9.57 21.45
N CYS A 292 0.12 8.96 21.73
CA CYS A 292 1.36 9.25 21.02
C CYS A 292 1.25 8.90 19.53
N LEU A 293 0.73 7.72 19.19
CA LEU A 293 0.55 7.30 17.80
C LEU A 293 -0.41 8.23 17.04
N VAL A 294 -1.51 8.66 17.66
CA VAL A 294 -2.44 9.63 17.08
C VAL A 294 -1.77 11.00 16.90
N ALA A 295 -0.96 11.44 17.88
CA ALA A 295 -0.19 12.67 17.77
C ALA A 295 0.82 12.62 16.61
N LEU A 296 1.54 11.51 16.44
CA LEU A 296 2.47 11.30 15.31
C LEU A 296 1.77 11.41 13.95
N GLY A 297 0.52 10.97 13.84
CA GLY A 297 -0.24 11.07 12.61
C GLY A 297 -0.80 12.48 12.37
N LEU A 298 -1.41 13.07 13.41
CA LEU A 298 -2.15 14.34 13.30
C LEU A 298 -1.24 15.57 13.32
N PHE A 299 -0.17 15.54 14.10
CA PHE A 299 0.69 16.69 14.39
C PHE A 299 2.11 16.53 13.81
N CYS A 300 2.40 15.35 13.25
CA CYS A 300 3.70 15.07 12.63
C CYS A 300 3.58 14.43 11.25
N GLY A 301 2.38 14.18 10.72
CA GLY A 301 2.20 13.68 9.35
C GLY A 301 2.76 12.29 9.07
N LEU A 302 3.16 11.53 10.09
CA LEU A 302 3.84 10.25 9.88
C LEU A 302 2.87 9.17 9.38
N PRO A 303 3.24 8.39 8.35
CA PRO A 303 2.47 7.21 7.94
C PRO A 303 2.33 6.19 9.07
N ILE A 304 1.24 5.42 9.06
CA ILE A 304 0.95 4.45 10.12
C ILE A 304 2.04 3.38 10.26
N GLU A 305 2.62 2.93 9.15
CA GLU A 305 3.70 1.94 9.15
C GLU A 305 4.95 2.48 9.86
N THR A 306 5.28 3.76 9.62
CA THR A 306 6.38 4.47 10.27
C THR A 306 6.11 4.67 11.76
N ALA A 307 4.95 5.24 12.10
CA ALA A 307 4.59 5.55 13.49
C ALA A 307 4.62 4.32 14.40
N LEU A 308 4.20 3.15 13.89
CA LEU A 308 4.18 1.89 14.65
C LEU A 308 5.57 1.28 14.90
N LYS A 309 6.56 1.57 14.04
CA LYS A 309 7.93 1.07 14.17
C LYS A 309 8.83 2.01 14.99
N LEU A 310 8.41 3.26 15.18
CA LEU A 310 9.23 4.31 15.76
C LEU A 310 9.63 4.05 17.22
N THR A 311 10.90 4.28 17.53
CA THR A 311 11.52 4.13 18.85
C THR A 311 11.88 5.49 19.46
N TRP A 312 12.06 5.55 20.78
CA TRP A 312 12.28 6.81 21.51
C TRP A 312 13.62 7.48 21.24
N ASP A 313 14.67 6.72 20.89
CA ASP A 313 16.00 7.20 20.49
C ASP A 313 15.98 8.02 19.19
N LYS A 314 14.95 7.81 18.37
CA LYS A 314 14.73 8.55 17.12
C LYS A 314 14.03 9.89 17.31
N ILE A 315 13.63 10.26 18.54
CA ILE A 315 13.00 11.55 18.84
C ILE A 315 13.89 12.36 19.77
N HIS A 316 14.35 13.51 19.29
CA HIS A 316 15.00 14.51 20.11
C HIS A 316 13.98 15.47 20.70
N PHE A 317 14.14 15.80 21.99
CA PHE A 317 13.31 16.76 22.70
C PHE A 317 14.16 17.96 23.09
N ASP A 318 13.88 19.11 22.49
CA ASP A 318 14.49 20.38 22.90
C ASP A 318 13.67 20.99 24.05
N LYS A 319 14.22 20.89 25.26
CA LYS A 319 13.60 21.41 26.49
C LYS A 319 13.56 22.94 26.55
N GLY A 320 14.43 23.64 25.83
CA GLY A 320 14.51 25.10 25.86
C GLY A 320 13.39 25.76 25.06
N VAL A 321 13.07 25.18 23.89
CA VAL A 321 12.13 25.78 22.94
C VAL A 321 10.81 24.98 22.85
N GLY A 322 10.74 23.79 23.47
CA GLY A 322 9.52 22.99 23.60
C GLY A 322 9.04 22.40 22.28
N TRP A 323 9.99 21.95 21.45
CA TRP A 323 9.72 21.25 20.19
C TRP A 323 10.46 19.92 20.14
N ILE A 324 10.00 19.04 19.25
CA ILE A 324 10.60 17.74 19.01
C ILE A 324 11.09 17.64 17.57
N GLU A 325 12.23 16.99 17.43
CA GLU A 325 12.84 16.67 16.14
C GLU A 325 12.78 15.16 15.94
N LEU A 326 12.37 14.72 14.75
CA LEU A 326 12.63 13.34 14.36
C LEU A 326 14.07 13.24 13.87
N MET A 327 14.90 12.45 14.55
CA MET A 327 16.25 12.10 14.12
C MET A 327 16.24 10.70 13.53
N ASP A 328 15.58 10.52 12.38
CA ASP A 328 15.56 9.22 11.70
C ASP A 328 15.99 9.33 10.25
N THR A 329 17.13 8.71 9.94
CA THR A 329 17.68 8.58 8.59
C THR A 329 17.08 7.41 7.82
N ASP A 330 16.39 6.48 8.51
CA ASP A 330 16.07 5.14 7.99
C ASP A 330 14.56 4.87 7.93
N LEU A 331 13.75 5.90 7.73
CA LEU A 331 12.32 5.72 7.45
C LEU A 331 12.14 5.01 6.09
N ASP A 332 12.07 3.68 6.10
CA ASP A 332 11.69 2.76 5.00
C ASP A 332 11.93 3.33 3.57
N GLY A 333 13.20 3.23 3.11
CA GLY A 333 13.63 3.09 1.71
C GLY A 333 13.02 4.01 0.64
N ASP A 334 13.85 4.84 0.00
CA ASP A 334 13.54 5.70 -1.17
C ASP A 334 12.38 6.72 -1.02
N ARG A 335 11.43 6.55 -0.10
CA ARG A 335 10.21 7.37 0.03
C ARG A 335 10.45 8.76 0.61
N PHE A 336 11.50 8.91 1.42
CA PHE A 336 11.90 10.15 2.08
C PHE A 336 13.24 10.67 1.54
N THR A 337 13.69 10.19 0.37
CA THR A 337 15.00 10.56 -0.17
C THR A 337 15.01 11.98 -0.74
N CYS A 338 15.95 12.77 -0.25
CA CYS A 338 16.44 14.00 -0.86
C CYS A 338 17.95 13.81 -1.09
N ALA A 339 18.49 14.44 -2.14
CA ALA A 339 19.85 14.12 -2.58
C ALA A 339 20.93 14.57 -1.58
N THR A 340 20.65 15.58 -0.74
CA THR A 340 21.65 16.24 0.09
C THR A 340 21.30 16.40 1.58
N HIS A 341 20.15 15.90 2.06
CA HIS A 341 19.74 16.16 3.46
C HIS A 341 19.49 14.87 4.26
N ASN A 342 19.90 14.90 5.53
CA ASN A 342 19.38 13.98 6.54
C ASN A 342 17.90 14.31 6.76
N TYR A 343 17.01 13.32 6.81
CA TYR A 343 15.57 13.60 6.94
C TYR A 343 15.16 13.89 8.39
N SER A 344 15.75 14.91 8.98
CA SER A 344 15.40 15.41 10.31
C SER A 344 14.48 16.62 10.18
N PHE A 345 13.36 16.60 10.90
CA PHE A 345 12.34 17.64 10.79
C PHE A 345 11.68 17.95 12.13
N VAL A 346 11.25 19.19 12.25
CA VAL A 346 10.50 19.69 13.40
C VAL A 346 9.05 19.21 13.35
N MET A 347 8.50 18.79 14.49
CA MET A 347 7.07 18.46 14.59
C MET A 347 6.25 19.61 15.18
N MET A 348 4.92 19.57 15.04
CA MET A 348 4.07 20.61 15.65
C MET A 348 4.16 20.58 17.18
N PRO A 349 4.08 21.75 17.87
CA PRO A 349 4.23 21.83 19.33
C PRO A 349 3.27 20.93 20.12
N GLN A 350 2.06 20.67 19.60
CA GLN A 350 1.11 19.75 20.21
C GLN A 350 1.65 18.34 20.38
N ALA A 351 2.48 17.88 19.44
CA ALA A 351 3.10 16.56 19.53
C ALA A 351 4.09 16.51 20.71
N TYR A 352 4.88 17.58 20.91
CA TYR A 352 5.80 17.69 22.05
C TYR A 352 5.05 17.48 23.37
N GLU A 353 3.94 18.19 23.59
CA GLU A 353 3.20 18.11 24.86
C GLU A 353 2.70 16.70 25.19
N ILE A 354 2.27 15.94 24.18
CA ILE A 354 1.74 14.58 24.37
C ILE A 354 2.88 13.57 24.54
N LEU A 355 3.87 13.61 23.63
CA LEU A 355 4.98 12.67 23.60
C LEU A 355 5.90 12.83 24.81
N HIS A 356 6.24 14.07 25.18
CA HIS A 356 7.11 14.35 26.32
C HIS A 356 6.49 13.85 27.63
N LYS A 357 5.22 14.19 27.87
CA LYS A 357 4.50 13.78 29.09
C LYS A 357 4.39 12.26 29.20
N TYR A 358 4.16 11.55 28.09
CA TYR A 358 4.16 10.09 28.12
C TYR A 358 5.55 9.50 28.35
N LYS A 359 6.58 10.04 27.70
CA LYS A 359 7.98 9.63 27.86
C LYS A 359 8.41 9.76 29.34
N GLU A 360 8.17 10.91 29.97
CA GLU A 360 8.45 11.13 31.39
C GLU A 360 7.72 10.13 32.29
N THR A 361 6.46 9.80 31.96
CA THR A 361 5.68 8.82 32.72
C THR A 361 6.30 7.42 32.62
N LEU A 362 6.74 7.01 31.42
CA LEU A 362 7.38 5.72 31.21
C LEU A 362 8.75 5.63 31.90
N GLU A 363 9.60 6.64 31.75
CA GLU A 363 10.92 6.69 32.40
C GLU A 363 10.79 6.59 33.93
N THR A 364 9.77 7.24 34.50
CA THR A 364 9.47 7.17 35.93
C THR A 364 8.98 5.78 36.36
N GLN A 365 8.13 5.14 35.56
CA GLN A 365 7.55 3.83 35.88
C GLN A 365 8.55 2.69 35.74
N GLU A 366 9.34 2.68 34.66
CA GLU A 366 10.22 1.57 34.33
C GLU A 366 11.59 1.64 35.01
N LYS A 367 12.01 2.84 35.47
CA LYS A 367 13.31 3.08 36.12
C LYS A 367 14.51 2.56 35.30
N CYS A 368 14.37 2.53 33.97
CA CYS A 368 15.40 2.09 33.04
C CYS A 368 15.37 2.94 31.76
N ASP A 369 16.42 2.84 30.97
CA ASP A 369 16.50 3.53 29.69
C ASP A 369 15.49 2.92 28.69
N ILE A 370 14.59 3.78 28.19
CA ILE A 370 13.54 3.40 27.24
C ILE A 370 13.89 3.76 25.80
N SER A 371 15.10 4.26 25.53
CA SER A 371 15.51 4.78 24.22
C SER A 371 15.23 3.80 23.08
N HIS A 372 15.54 2.51 23.25
CA HIS A 372 15.32 1.49 22.22
C HIS A 372 13.89 0.91 22.19
N LYS A 373 13.00 1.34 23.10
CA LYS A 373 11.62 0.86 23.13
C LYS A 373 10.78 1.56 22.08
N ARG A 374 9.83 0.81 21.51
CA ARG A 374 8.85 1.36 20.57
C ARG A 374 7.87 2.27 21.29
N ILE A 375 7.51 3.37 20.65
CA ILE A 375 6.45 4.28 21.13
C ILE A 375 5.10 3.55 21.20
N ALA A 376 4.89 2.57 20.31
CA ALA A 376 3.70 1.71 20.30
C ALA A 376 3.57 0.75 21.51
N GLY A 377 4.59 0.68 22.39
CA GLY A 377 4.62 -0.21 23.55
C GLY A 377 4.87 -1.69 23.21
N ASP A 378 4.79 -2.53 24.25
CA ASP A 378 4.92 -4.00 24.17
C ASP A 378 3.76 -4.67 24.96
N PRO A 379 2.93 -5.54 24.33
CA PRO A 379 2.92 -5.89 22.91
C PRO A 379 2.54 -4.68 22.03
N ALA A 380 3.18 -4.60 20.87
CA ALA A 380 2.99 -3.46 19.96
C ALA A 380 1.53 -3.35 19.49
N ILE A 381 0.99 -2.13 19.57
CA ILE A 381 -0.33 -1.79 19.02
C ILE A 381 -0.37 -2.16 17.53
N THR A 382 -1.42 -2.88 17.12
CA THR A 382 -1.59 -3.27 15.71
C THR A 382 -2.24 -2.16 14.89
N LYS A 383 -2.00 -2.18 13.57
CA LYS A 383 -2.65 -1.27 12.60
C LYS A 383 -4.18 -1.29 12.71
N VAL A 384 -4.77 -2.47 12.92
CA VAL A 384 -6.23 -2.64 13.06
C VAL A 384 -6.74 -2.00 14.35
N ALA A 385 -6.06 -2.23 15.47
CA ALA A 385 -6.44 -1.64 16.76
C ALA A 385 -6.34 -0.11 16.73
N LEU A 386 -5.27 0.43 16.15
CA LEU A 386 -5.08 1.87 16.03
C LEU A 386 -6.15 2.54 15.15
N ASN A 387 -6.51 1.95 14.01
CA ASN A 387 -7.60 2.45 13.17
C ASN A 387 -8.93 2.49 13.93
N LYS A 388 -9.27 1.42 14.65
CA LYS A 388 -10.49 1.34 15.45
C LYS A 388 -10.51 2.39 16.56
N PHE A 389 -9.37 2.66 17.19
CA PHE A 389 -9.25 3.72 18.20
C PHE A 389 -9.53 5.09 17.61
N VAL A 390 -8.96 5.42 16.44
CA VAL A 390 -9.22 6.69 15.74
C VAL A 390 -10.69 6.80 15.33
N GLU A 391 -11.29 5.74 14.79
CA GLU A 391 -12.72 5.72 14.45
C GLU A 391 -13.61 5.96 15.67
N THR A 392 -13.23 5.42 16.83
CA THR A 392 -13.95 5.66 18.09
C THR A 392 -13.84 7.12 18.54
N LEU A 393 -12.66 7.74 18.42
CA LEU A 393 -12.50 9.18 18.69
C LEU A 393 -13.38 10.02 17.76
N MET A 394 -13.41 9.69 16.48
CA MET A 394 -14.27 10.36 15.50
C MET A 394 -15.76 10.21 15.85
N ALA A 395 -16.20 9.00 16.22
CA ALA A 395 -17.59 8.76 16.62
C ALA A 395 -17.99 9.55 17.88
N GLN A 396 -17.08 9.68 18.86
CA GLN A 396 -17.31 10.48 20.06
C GLN A 396 -17.50 11.96 19.74
N MET A 397 -16.71 12.53 18.81
CA MET A 397 -16.89 13.91 18.37
C MET A 397 -18.27 14.15 17.74
N VAL A 398 -18.76 13.18 16.96
CA VAL A 398 -20.11 13.25 16.37
C VAL A 398 -21.19 13.27 17.45
N VAL A 399 -21.09 12.39 18.46
CA VAL A 399 -22.03 12.36 19.59
C VAL A 399 -22.02 13.67 20.38
N LEU A 400 -20.83 14.24 20.59
CA LEU A 400 -20.64 15.51 21.30
C LEU A 400 -20.93 16.75 20.43
N LYS A 401 -21.36 16.57 19.17
CA LYS A 401 -21.63 17.64 18.20
C LYS A 401 -20.44 18.60 18.02
N ILE A 402 -19.22 18.06 18.03
CA ILE A 402 -17.98 18.82 17.83
C ILE A 402 -17.70 18.91 16.34
N GLY A 403 -17.67 20.14 15.81
CA GLY A 403 -17.44 20.39 14.38
C GLY A 403 -18.69 20.23 13.52
N GLY A 404 -18.50 20.18 12.19
CA GLY A 404 -19.59 20.07 11.22
C GLY A 404 -20.12 18.63 11.08
N THR A 405 -21.35 18.48 10.57
CA THR A 405 -22.03 17.19 10.33
C THR A 405 -21.42 16.36 9.18
N ALA A 406 -20.44 16.94 8.47
CA ALA A 406 -19.74 16.30 7.36
C ALA A 406 -18.68 15.30 7.85
N PHE A 407 -18.68 14.11 7.27
CA PHE A 407 -17.66 13.09 7.55
C PHE A 407 -16.41 13.31 6.70
N PRO A 408 -15.21 13.02 7.24
CA PRO A 408 -13.98 13.07 6.45
C PRO A 408 -14.04 12.06 5.29
N SER A 409 -13.45 12.40 4.15
CA SER A 409 -13.35 11.50 2.99
C SER A 409 -12.47 10.26 3.23
N LYS A 410 -11.59 10.32 4.25
CA LYS A 410 -10.68 9.27 4.70
C LYS A 410 -11.15 8.69 6.04
N SER A 411 -10.87 7.42 6.31
CA SER A 411 -11.22 6.74 7.56
C SER A 411 -9.99 6.25 8.34
N GLY A 412 -10.18 5.99 9.63
CA GLY A 412 -9.11 5.54 10.53
C GLY A 412 -7.93 6.52 10.58
N TYR A 413 -6.73 6.00 10.77
CA TYR A 413 -5.50 6.78 10.91
C TYR A 413 -5.20 7.69 9.70
N SER A 414 -5.62 7.28 8.50
CA SER A 414 -5.35 8.05 7.28
C SER A 414 -5.99 9.44 7.28
N VAL A 415 -7.05 9.66 8.06
CA VAL A 415 -7.64 10.99 8.23
C VAL A 415 -6.71 11.96 8.95
N LEU A 416 -5.89 11.46 9.87
CA LEU A 416 -4.97 12.27 10.68
C LEU A 416 -3.83 12.81 9.81
N VAL A 417 -3.21 11.91 9.04
CA VAL A 417 -2.12 12.23 8.12
C VAL A 417 -2.61 13.18 7.02
N GLU A 418 -3.79 12.92 6.46
CA GLU A 418 -4.39 13.82 5.46
C GLU A 418 -4.70 15.20 6.07
N THR A 419 -5.17 15.23 7.32
CA THR A 419 -5.39 16.50 8.02
C THR A 419 -4.10 17.26 8.22
N TYR A 420 -3.02 16.61 8.64
CA TYR A 420 -1.70 17.23 8.73
C TYR A 420 -1.28 17.86 7.40
N ARG A 421 -1.39 17.08 6.31
CA ARG A 421 -1.07 17.56 4.97
C ARG A 421 -1.85 18.82 4.60
N MET A 422 -3.16 18.82 4.83
CA MET A 422 -4.02 19.97 4.54
C MET A 422 -3.72 21.19 5.43
N MET A 423 -3.30 20.98 6.69
CA MET A 423 -2.82 22.08 7.55
C MET A 423 -1.59 22.76 6.94
N ILE A 424 -0.63 21.97 6.44
CA ILE A 424 0.57 22.50 5.76
C ILE A 424 0.19 23.27 4.48
N GLU A 425 -0.71 22.72 3.65
CA GLU A 425 -1.08 23.33 2.36
C GLU A 425 -1.87 24.63 2.52
N LEU A 426 -2.81 24.67 3.47
CA LEU A 426 -3.82 25.72 3.51
C LEU A 426 -3.68 26.68 4.69
N GLU A 427 -3.13 26.22 5.81
CA GLU A 427 -3.25 26.96 7.09
C GLU A 427 -1.91 27.47 7.62
N CYS A 428 -0.79 26.90 7.16
CA CYS A 428 0.56 27.27 7.60
C CYS A 428 1.13 28.53 6.91
N GLY A 429 0.48 29.06 5.88
CA GLY A 429 0.88 30.30 5.21
C GLY A 429 2.18 30.18 4.41
N ILE A 430 2.38 29.04 3.74
CA ILE A 430 3.52 28.73 2.87
C ILE A 430 3.03 28.29 1.48
N GLN A 431 1.94 28.88 0.99
CA GLN A 431 1.29 28.45 -0.25
C GLN A 431 2.23 28.50 -1.46
N ASP A 432 3.12 29.49 -1.50
CA ASP A 432 4.06 29.73 -2.61
C ASP A 432 5.44 29.06 -2.42
N ASP A 433 5.68 28.42 -1.28
CA ASP A 433 6.96 27.76 -0.96
C ASP A 433 6.83 26.23 -1.15
N GLU A 434 6.95 25.78 -2.40
CA GLU A 434 6.76 24.38 -2.77
C GLU A 434 7.78 23.44 -2.12
N GLY A 435 9.04 23.87 -2.01
CA GLY A 435 10.09 23.08 -1.38
C GLY A 435 9.82 22.83 0.11
N THR A 436 9.52 23.89 0.88
CA THR A 436 9.20 23.76 2.32
C THR A 436 7.93 22.95 2.54
N LYS A 437 6.92 23.10 1.67
CA LYS A 437 5.70 22.26 1.74
C LYS A 437 6.05 20.78 1.57
N ARG A 438 6.81 20.41 0.54
CA ARG A 438 7.15 19.01 0.30
C ARG A 438 8.00 18.42 1.42
N PHE A 439 8.96 19.18 1.93
CA PHE A 439 9.79 18.78 3.07
C PHE A 439 8.95 18.50 4.32
N LEU A 440 8.07 19.44 4.71
CA LEU A 440 7.20 19.24 5.87
C LEU A 440 6.16 18.13 5.65
N GLN A 441 5.71 17.90 4.43
CA GLN A 441 4.73 16.85 4.08
C GLN A 441 5.34 15.45 3.91
N HIS A 442 6.65 15.30 4.07
CA HIS A 442 7.32 14.02 3.85
C HIS A 442 7.21 13.51 2.41
N ARG A 443 7.31 14.43 1.45
CA ARG A 443 7.26 14.11 0.02
C ARG A 443 8.66 14.22 -0.61
N PRO A 444 8.97 13.38 -1.61
CA PRO A 444 10.20 13.51 -2.37
C PRO A 444 10.34 14.91 -2.99
N MET A 445 11.55 15.46 -2.91
CA MET A 445 11.92 16.72 -3.54
C MET A 445 12.22 16.56 -5.04
N THR A 446 12.02 15.35 -5.59
CA THR A 446 12.26 15.03 -7.00
C THR A 446 11.52 16.02 -7.92
N GLY A 447 12.29 16.67 -8.80
CA GLY A 447 11.80 17.70 -9.72
C GLY A 447 11.97 19.14 -9.23
N LEU A 448 12.41 19.36 -7.98
CA LEU A 448 12.77 20.67 -7.43
C LEU A 448 14.28 20.74 -7.21
N VAL A 449 15.07 20.77 -8.28
CA VAL A 449 16.54 20.66 -8.22
C VAL A 449 17.17 21.73 -7.34
N THR A 450 16.63 22.96 -7.37
CA THR A 450 17.14 24.06 -6.52
C THR A 450 16.92 23.77 -5.04
N ASP A 451 15.70 23.41 -4.66
CA ASP A 451 15.35 23.14 -3.27
C ASP A 451 16.04 21.86 -2.76
N ASP A 452 16.19 20.84 -3.61
CA ASP A 452 16.78 19.56 -3.25
C ASP A 452 18.31 19.58 -3.14
N HIS A 453 19.02 20.58 -3.68
CA HIS A 453 20.50 20.59 -3.70
C HIS A 453 21.12 21.86 -3.12
N TYR A 454 20.37 22.97 -3.03
CA TYR A 454 20.91 24.28 -2.66
C TYR A 454 20.21 24.93 -1.46
N VAL A 455 19.06 24.41 -1.02
CA VAL A 455 18.35 24.90 0.16
C VAL A 455 18.59 23.93 1.31
N SER A 456 19.16 24.42 2.40
CA SER A 456 19.33 23.63 3.62
C SER A 456 18.01 23.62 4.41
N TYR A 457 17.43 22.43 4.59
CA TYR A 457 16.21 22.24 5.40
C TYR A 457 16.49 21.71 6.82
N THR A 458 17.75 21.43 7.16
CA THR A 458 18.11 20.71 8.39
C THR A 458 19.05 21.48 9.30
N ASP A 459 19.59 22.60 8.84
CA ASP A 459 20.39 23.48 9.71
C ASP A 459 19.52 24.13 10.80
N ALA A 460 20.18 24.85 11.73
CA ALA A 460 19.50 25.48 12.85
C ALA A 460 18.46 26.53 12.40
N GLU A 461 18.81 27.35 11.41
CA GLU A 461 17.92 28.43 10.92
C GLU A 461 16.68 27.86 10.21
N ALA A 462 16.85 26.81 9.42
CA ALA A 462 15.76 26.09 8.77
C ALA A 462 14.84 25.40 9.78
N ARG A 463 15.40 24.79 10.83
CA ARG A 463 14.62 24.19 11.92
C ARG A 463 13.82 25.26 12.68
N ASP A 464 14.43 26.40 13.00
CA ASP A 464 13.72 27.53 13.63
C ASP A 464 12.58 28.05 12.75
N ARG A 465 12.84 28.21 11.44
CA ARG A 465 11.82 28.62 10.46
C ARG A 465 10.66 27.61 10.40
N GLN A 466 10.97 26.32 10.31
CA GLN A 466 9.96 25.26 10.30
C GLN A 466 9.14 25.25 11.59
N TYR A 467 9.79 25.36 12.75
CA TYR A 467 9.12 25.48 14.03
C TYR A 467 8.14 26.65 14.04
N MET A 468 8.57 27.83 13.59
CA MET A 468 7.72 29.03 13.53
C MET A 468 6.53 28.86 12.57
N ILE A 469 6.71 28.15 11.45
CA ILE A 469 5.62 27.80 10.53
C ILE A 469 4.62 26.87 11.23
N LEU A 470 5.09 25.79 11.85
CA LEU A 470 4.25 24.77 12.48
C LEU A 470 3.56 25.27 13.75
N LYS A 471 4.21 26.15 14.51
CA LYS A 471 3.66 26.81 15.71
C LYS A 471 2.40 27.62 15.41
N ARG A 472 2.21 28.07 14.16
CA ARG A 472 0.97 28.73 13.73
C ARG A 472 -0.26 27.83 13.92
N GLN A 473 -0.09 26.50 13.95
CA GLN A 473 -1.17 25.54 14.15
C GLN A 473 -1.40 25.18 15.63
N ALA A 474 -0.55 25.63 16.54
CA ALA A 474 -0.74 25.37 17.97
C ALA A 474 -2.10 25.93 18.44
N PRO A 475 -2.77 25.28 19.41
CA PRO A 475 -3.93 25.84 20.07
C PRO A 475 -3.65 27.28 20.44
N LYS A 476 -4.65 28.16 20.24
CA LYS A 476 -4.55 29.54 20.70
C LYS A 476 -4.29 29.49 22.20
N LYS A 477 -3.05 29.71 22.64
CA LYS A 477 -2.86 30.18 24.01
C LYS A 477 -3.72 31.44 24.08
N ASN A 478 -4.70 31.48 24.97
CA ASN A 478 -5.36 32.72 25.35
C ASN A 478 -4.31 33.59 26.08
N ASN A 479 -3.27 34.00 25.35
CA ASN A 479 -2.42 35.09 25.74
C ASN A 479 -3.16 36.33 25.26
N SER A 480 -4.23 36.69 25.96
CA SER A 480 -4.66 38.08 26.00
C SER A 480 -3.52 38.86 26.65
N LYS A 481 -2.49 39.24 25.88
CA LYS A 481 -1.54 40.23 26.35
C LYS A 481 -2.27 41.56 26.37
N GLY A 482 -2.55 42.05 27.58
CA GLY A 482 -2.85 43.45 27.91
C GLY A 482 -4.04 44.11 27.19
N LYS A 483 -5.02 44.55 27.96
CA LYS A 483 -5.93 45.62 27.52
C LYS A 483 -5.07 46.86 27.24
N ILE A 484 -5.11 47.39 26.02
CA ILE A 484 -4.49 48.68 25.69
C ILE A 484 -5.61 49.73 25.70
N ASP A 485 -5.55 50.63 26.69
CA ASP A 485 -6.41 51.81 26.76
C ASP A 485 -5.75 52.93 25.95
N LEU A 486 -6.33 53.27 24.80
CA LEU A 486 -5.85 54.36 23.95
C LEU A 486 -6.29 55.70 24.54
N LYS A 487 -5.36 56.46 25.15
CA LYS A 487 -5.68 57.78 25.69
C LYS A 487 -5.55 58.93 24.69
N ASN A 488 -4.68 58.83 23.66
CA ASN A 488 -4.32 59.96 22.78
C ASN A 488 -4.10 59.59 21.30
N GLY A 489 -4.96 58.74 20.73
CA GLY A 489 -5.15 58.69 19.28
C GLY A 489 -4.11 58.00 18.41
N ASP A 490 -2.97 57.52 18.91
CA ASP A 490 -2.07 56.65 18.13
C ASP A 490 -1.23 55.72 19.00
N VAL A 491 -1.33 54.40 18.77
CA VAL A 491 -0.44 53.38 19.33
C VAL A 491 -0.01 52.43 18.22
N ARG A 492 1.29 52.28 18.05
CA ARG A 492 1.87 51.25 17.17
C ARG A 492 2.18 50.00 17.98
N TYR A 493 1.55 48.90 17.61
CA TYR A 493 1.79 47.59 18.19
C TYR A 493 2.38 46.65 17.14
N TYR A 494 3.46 45.97 17.50
CA TYR A 494 4.12 44.97 16.66
C TYR A 494 3.83 43.58 17.23
N PRO A 495 2.96 42.78 16.60
CA PRO A 495 2.64 41.45 17.09
C PRO A 495 3.82 40.49 16.90
N ASP A 496 4.08 39.64 17.90
CA ASP A 496 5.07 38.56 17.85
C ASP A 496 4.59 37.40 16.94
N SER A 497 3.32 37.41 16.54
CA SER A 497 2.68 36.40 15.72
C SER A 497 1.53 36.99 14.91
N ASN A 498 1.37 36.55 13.66
CA ASN A 498 0.23 36.88 12.79
C ASN A 498 -1.14 36.40 13.32
N LYS A 499 -1.17 35.79 14.51
CA LYS A 499 -2.38 35.30 15.20
C LYS A 499 -2.54 35.88 16.62
N GLU A 500 -1.73 36.88 16.99
CA GLU A 500 -1.87 37.61 18.26
C GLU A 500 -3.12 38.50 18.19
N ARG A 501 -4.01 38.39 19.18
CA ARG A 501 -5.25 39.18 19.26
C ARG A 501 -5.02 40.34 20.21
N LEU A 502 -5.09 41.55 19.68
CA LEU A 502 -5.05 42.78 20.46
C LEU A 502 -6.47 43.16 20.87
N PHE A 503 -6.71 43.39 22.16
CA PHE A 503 -7.97 43.99 22.62
C PHE A 503 -7.73 45.48 22.83
N VAL A 504 -8.27 46.29 21.92
CA VAL A 504 -8.18 47.74 21.95
C VAL A 504 -9.46 48.29 22.56
N CYS A 505 -9.34 49.00 23.68
CA CYS A 505 -10.44 49.78 24.22
C CYS A 505 -10.16 51.26 23.96
N MET A 506 -11.11 51.94 23.33
CA MET A 506 -11.08 53.37 23.11
C MET A 506 -12.48 53.92 23.35
N ASP A 507 -12.56 54.90 24.24
CA ASP A 507 -13.77 55.71 24.39
C ASP A 507 -13.65 56.89 23.42
N VAL A 508 -14.63 57.04 22.53
CA VAL A 508 -14.66 58.10 21.50
C VAL A 508 -15.97 58.85 21.62
N GLU A 509 -15.89 60.15 21.83
CA GLU A 509 -17.03 61.06 21.75
C GLU A 509 -17.14 61.55 20.30
N ILE A 510 -18.26 61.28 19.63
CA ILE A 510 -18.49 61.62 18.22
C ILE A 510 -19.54 62.74 18.18
N GLN A 511 -19.21 63.88 17.59
CA GLN A 511 -20.18 64.97 17.42
C GLN A 511 -21.12 64.71 16.24
N SER A 512 -22.29 65.38 16.22
CA SER A 512 -23.25 65.24 15.14
C SER A 512 -22.64 65.63 13.79
N GLY A 513 -22.60 64.67 12.85
CA GLY A 513 -22.01 64.84 11.52
C GLY A 513 -20.59 64.29 11.37
N GLU A 514 -19.95 63.84 12.46
CA GLU A 514 -18.66 63.16 12.40
C GLU A 514 -18.82 61.67 12.14
N TYR A 515 -17.80 61.06 11.52
CA TYR A 515 -17.76 59.61 11.29
C TYR A 515 -16.50 59.02 11.93
N PHE A 516 -16.70 57.87 12.56
CA PHE A 516 -15.61 57.08 13.11
C PHE A 516 -15.22 55.97 12.14
N ALA A 517 -13.95 55.91 11.77
CA ALA A 517 -13.41 54.88 10.88
C ALA A 517 -12.24 54.17 11.57
N ILE A 518 -12.25 52.83 11.53
CA ILE A 518 -11.13 51.99 11.92
C ILE A 518 -10.51 51.45 10.65
N ASP A 519 -9.25 51.80 10.38
CA ASP A 519 -8.46 51.21 9.31
C ASP A 519 -7.42 50.26 9.90
N ALA A 520 -7.38 49.02 9.40
CA ALA A 520 -6.35 48.06 9.75
C ALA A 520 -5.93 47.28 8.49
N GLY A 521 -4.62 47.13 8.30
CA GLY A 521 -4.06 46.30 7.23
C GLY A 521 -4.29 44.77 7.39
N TYR A 522 -5.11 44.35 8.36
CA TYR A 522 -5.39 42.95 8.72
C TYR A 522 -6.86 42.76 9.11
N THR A 523 -7.33 41.51 9.19
CA THR A 523 -8.73 41.16 9.52
C THR A 523 -9.13 41.64 10.91
N ILE A 524 -10.17 42.48 11.00
CA ILE A 524 -10.77 42.96 12.26
C ILE A 524 -12.01 42.11 12.59
N GLU A 525 -12.10 41.57 13.80
CA GLU A 525 -13.35 41.08 14.41
C GLU A 525 -13.66 41.99 15.62
N GLY A 526 -14.77 42.73 15.59
CA GLY A 526 -15.12 43.67 16.66
C GLY A 526 -16.62 43.91 16.78
N LYS A 527 -17.06 44.32 17.97
CA LYS A 527 -18.42 44.74 18.28
C LYS A 527 -18.36 46.19 18.76
N ILE A 528 -19.06 47.09 18.08
CA ILE A 528 -19.26 48.47 18.54
C ILE A 528 -20.41 48.43 19.54
N MET A 529 -20.23 49.03 20.72
CA MET A 529 -21.31 49.23 21.68
C MET A 529 -21.45 50.74 21.90
N SER A 530 -22.60 51.32 21.52
CA SER A 530 -22.94 52.68 21.93
C SER A 530 -23.34 52.66 23.40
N ARG A 531 -22.87 53.65 24.15
CA ARG A 531 -23.49 54.04 25.42
C ARG A 531 -24.24 55.32 25.12
N ASP A 532 -25.57 55.24 25.10
CA ASP A 532 -26.39 56.44 25.05
C ASP A 532 -26.33 57.07 26.45
N THR A 533 -25.75 58.26 26.55
CA THR A 533 -25.76 59.08 27.76
C THR A 533 -27.08 59.82 27.83
N ASP A 534 -28.18 59.09 28.02
CA ASP A 534 -29.49 59.65 28.34
C ASP A 534 -30.14 58.71 29.36
N ASP A 535 -29.64 58.69 30.60
CA ASP A 535 -30.34 58.12 31.76
C ASP A 535 -29.63 58.54 33.08
N GLU A 536 -29.49 59.85 33.30
CA GLU A 536 -29.35 60.42 34.66
C GLU A 536 -30.14 61.73 34.71
N ASP A 537 -31.43 61.62 35.04
CA ASP A 537 -32.16 62.53 35.94
C ASP A 537 -33.67 62.27 35.81
N ASN A 538 -34.21 61.39 36.66
CA ASN A 538 -35.54 61.51 37.28
C ASN A 538 -35.93 60.22 38.02
N SER A 539 -35.42 60.03 39.24
CA SER A 539 -36.22 59.42 40.33
C SER A 539 -35.51 59.55 41.69
N GLU A 540 -35.27 60.78 42.15
CA GLU A 540 -35.24 61.08 43.58
C GLU A 540 -36.08 62.33 43.81
N ASN A 541 -37.41 62.15 43.81
CA ASN A 541 -38.39 62.95 44.53
C ASN A 541 -39.78 62.36 44.26
N GLU A 542 -40.33 61.62 45.22
CA GLU A 542 -41.69 61.79 45.77
C GLU A 542 -42.07 60.56 46.64
N ASN A 543 -42.07 60.81 47.96
CA ASN A 543 -42.80 60.17 49.08
C ASN A 543 -42.78 58.65 49.28
#